data_AF-A0A1G1P675-F1
#
_entry.id   AF-A0A1G1P675-F1
#
_cell.length_a   1.000
_cell.length_b   1.000
_cell.length_c   1.000
_cell.angle_alpha   90.00
_cell.angle_beta   90.00
_cell.angle_gamma   90.00
#
_symmetry.space_group_name_H-M   'P 1'
#
loop_
_entity.id
_entity.type
_entity.pdbx_description
1 polymer ?
#
loop_
_entity_poly.entity_id
_entity_poly.type
_entity_poly.pdbx_seq_one_letter_code
_entity_poly.pdbx_strand_id
1 'polypeptide(L)'
;MLRQLRKDDRGIVFVTVLMIIITMMILTVSIISLNVTQTVTSSGEIHRIQAEYLALGAIPYFYANQWTSSSSNTITYTQTLDGISFTVVANIIGPGLAGYNTSGLNISVTY
;
A
#
# COMPACT_ATOMS: atom_id res chain seq x y z
N MET A 1 33.60 -41.96 -35.38
CA MET A 1 32.29 -42.00 -34.70
C MET A 1 31.66 -40.62 -34.42
N LEU A 2 32.39 -39.51 -34.42
CA LEU A 2 31.84 -38.15 -34.23
C LEU A 2 30.98 -37.58 -35.38
N ARG A 3 30.93 -38.25 -36.55
CA ARG A 3 30.21 -37.77 -37.73
C ARG A 3 28.73 -38.18 -37.78
N GLN A 4 28.32 -39.17 -36.99
CA GLN A 4 26.93 -39.70 -36.98
C GLN A 4 26.01 -38.99 -35.98
N LEU A 5 26.54 -38.22 -35.02
CA LEU A 5 25.77 -37.31 -34.17
C LEU A 5 25.33 -36.03 -34.91
N ARG A 6 25.79 -35.81 -36.14
CA ARG A 6 25.56 -34.59 -36.91
C ARG A 6 24.26 -34.63 -37.74
N LYS A 7 23.47 -35.70 -37.62
CA LYS A 7 22.26 -35.94 -38.43
C LYS A 7 21.11 -36.53 -37.61
N ASP A 8 21.00 -36.10 -36.36
CA ASP A 8 19.88 -36.46 -35.50
C ASP A 8 18.84 -35.33 -35.50
N ASP A 9 18.09 -35.24 -36.61
CA ASP A 9 17.06 -34.23 -36.82
C ASP A 9 15.98 -34.27 -35.72
N ARG A 10 15.77 -35.44 -35.10
CA ARG A 10 14.83 -35.62 -33.99
C ARG A 10 15.34 -34.99 -32.69
N GLY A 11 16.64 -35.09 -32.42
CA GLY A 11 17.28 -34.45 -31.27
C GLY A 11 17.25 -32.92 -31.36
N ILE A 12 17.48 -32.36 -32.55
CA ILE A 12 17.38 -30.91 -32.79
C ILE A 12 15.96 -30.43 -32.55
N VAL A 13 14.94 -31.10 -33.08
CA VAL A 13 13.53 -30.73 -32.85
C VAL A 13 13.19 -30.77 -31.35
N PHE A 14 13.64 -31.79 -30.62
CA PHE A 14 13.39 -31.88 -29.18
C PHE A 14 14.01 -30.71 -28.39
N VAL A 15 15.26 -30.37 -28.67
CA VAL A 15 15.95 -29.24 -28.00
C VAL A 15 15.27 -27.91 -28.35
N THR A 16 14.80 -27.76 -29.59
CA THR A 16 14.13 -26.53 -30.05
C THR A 16 12.78 -26.35 -29.32
N VAL A 17 12.00 -27.43 -29.18
CA VAL A 17 10.74 -27.41 -28.42
C VAL A 17 11.00 -27.14 -26.94
N LEU A 18 12.03 -27.76 -26.35
CA LEU A 18 12.41 -27.51 -24.95
C LEU A 18 12.76 -26.04 -24.73
N MET A 19 13.53 -25.43 -25.63
CA MET A 19 13.87 -24.01 -25.59
C MET A 19 12.63 -23.12 -25.68
N ILE A 20 11.69 -23.44 -26.57
CA ILE A 20 10.43 -22.69 -26.71
C ILE A 20 9.58 -22.78 -25.44
N ILE A 21 9.51 -23.95 -24.80
CA ILE A 21 8.75 -24.11 -23.55
C ILE A 21 9.39 -23.29 -22.43
N ILE A 22 10.71 -23.34 -22.29
CA ILE A 22 11.44 -22.58 -21.25
C ILE A 22 11.25 -21.08 -21.45
N THR A 23 11.39 -20.57 -22.69
CA THR A 23 11.19 -19.14 -22.97
C THR A 23 9.76 -18.71 -22.71
N MET A 24 8.78 -19.53 -23.07
CA MET A 24 7.36 -19.26 -22.83
C MET A 24 7.04 -19.22 -21.32
N MET A 25 7.57 -20.15 -20.52
CA MET A 25 7.39 -20.15 -19.07
C MET A 25 8.01 -18.91 -18.41
N ILE A 26 9.22 -18.51 -18.81
CA ILE A 26 9.88 -17.30 -18.29
C ILE A 26 9.03 -16.05 -18.61
N LEU A 27 8.50 -15.97 -19.83
CA LEU A 27 7.65 -14.85 -20.25
C LEU A 27 6.35 -14.79 -19.43
N THR A 28 5.68 -15.93 -19.21
CA THR A 28 4.45 -16.00 -18.43
C THR A 28 4.66 -15.56 -16.98
N VAL A 29 5.71 -16.07 -16.32
CA VAL A 29 6.05 -15.67 -14.94
C VAL A 29 6.34 -14.17 -14.85
N SER A 30 7.05 -13.63 -15.85
CA SER A 30 7.36 -12.20 -15.89
C SER A 30 6.12 -11.31 -16.00
N ILE A 31 5.16 -11.66 -16.87
CA ILE A 31 3.91 -10.88 -17.03
C ILE A 31 3.08 -10.93 -15.74
N ILE A 32 2.95 -12.10 -15.11
CA ILE A 32 2.20 -12.23 -13.86
C ILE A 32 2.86 -11.39 -12.76
N SER A 33 4.18 -11.47 -12.62
CA SER A 33 4.92 -10.72 -11.59
C SER A 33 4.80 -9.20 -11.75
N LEU A 34 4.80 -8.68 -12.98
CA LEU A 34 4.66 -7.24 -13.24
C LEU A 34 3.26 -6.74 -12.87
N ASN A 35 2.21 -7.47 -13.22
CA ASN A 35 0.84 -7.09 -12.87
C ASN A 35 0.61 -7.11 -11.36
N VAL A 36 1.07 -8.15 -10.66
CA VAL A 36 0.95 -8.22 -9.19
C VAL A 36 1.68 -7.05 -8.51
N THR A 37 2.88 -6.72 -8.98
CA THR A 37 3.65 -5.59 -8.43
C THR A 37 2.91 -4.28 -8.59
N GLN A 38 2.32 -4.02 -9.77
CA GLN A 38 1.56 -2.79 -10.02
C GLN A 38 0.27 -2.70 -9.18
N THR A 39 -0.42 -3.82 -8.98
CA THR A 39 -1.62 -3.86 -8.13
C THR A 39 -1.29 -3.58 -6.67
N VAL A 40 -0.23 -4.20 -6.13
CA VAL A 40 0.18 -4.00 -4.73
C VAL A 40 0.64 -2.57 -4.48
N THR A 41 1.46 -2.01 -5.38
CA THR A 41 1.91 -0.61 -5.22
C THR A 41 0.75 0.38 -5.35
N SER A 42 -0.17 0.17 -6.30
CA SER A 42 -1.34 1.03 -6.45
C SER A 42 -2.27 0.95 -5.24
N SER A 43 -2.47 -0.22 -4.65
CA SER A 43 -3.28 -0.38 -3.43
C SER A 43 -2.65 0.33 -2.24
N GLY A 44 -1.33 0.22 -2.07
CA GLY A 44 -0.60 0.96 -1.02
C GLY A 44 -0.75 2.47 -1.16
N GLU A 45 -0.67 3.01 -2.38
CA GLU A 45 -0.89 4.43 -2.64
C GLU A 45 -2.34 4.86 -2.36
N ILE A 46 -3.33 4.03 -2.71
CA ILE A 46 -4.74 4.30 -2.40
C ILE A 46 -4.95 4.38 -0.89
N HIS A 47 -4.41 3.44 -0.11
CA HIS A 47 -4.55 3.47 1.35
C HIS A 47 -3.81 4.65 1.96
N ARG A 48 -2.65 5.04 1.43
CA ARG A 48 -1.94 6.25 1.84
C ARG A 48 -2.77 7.51 1.61
N ILE A 49 -3.39 7.64 0.43
CA ILE A 49 -4.25 8.77 0.10
C ILE A 49 -5.49 8.79 0.99
N GLN A 50 -6.14 7.64 1.20
CA GLN A 50 -7.27 7.51 2.12
C GLN A 50 -6.89 7.93 3.54
N ALA A 51 -5.73 7.46 4.04
CA ALA A 51 -5.21 7.85 5.35
C ALA A 51 -4.95 9.36 5.44
N GLU A 52 -4.43 9.99 4.38
CA GLU A 52 -4.20 11.44 4.31
C GLU A 52 -5.52 12.23 4.36
N TYR A 53 -6.53 11.81 3.59
CA TYR A 53 -7.86 12.42 3.64
C TYR A 53 -8.50 12.28 5.03
N LEU A 54 -8.36 11.12 5.67
CA LEU A 54 -8.84 10.91 7.04
C LEU A 54 -8.10 11.79 8.04
N ALA A 55 -6.78 11.95 7.89
CA ALA A 55 -5.98 12.83 8.73
C ALA A 55 -6.42 14.29 8.59
N LEU A 56 -6.65 14.77 7.36
CA LEU A 56 -7.16 16.12 7.10
C LEU A 56 -8.56 16.32 7.70
N GLY A 57 -9.44 15.32 7.59
CA GLY A 57 -10.77 15.33 8.20
C GLY A 57 -10.75 15.27 9.74
N ALA A 58 -9.67 14.77 10.34
CA ALA A 58 -9.50 14.70 11.79
C ALA A 58 -9.34 16.10 12.43
N ILE A 59 -8.79 17.07 11.69
CA ILE A 59 -8.57 18.44 12.16
C ILE A 59 -9.90 19.08 12.62
N PRO A 60 -10.92 19.26 11.77
CA PRO A 60 -12.18 19.89 12.19
C PRO A 60 -12.89 19.10 13.29
N TYR A 61 -12.79 17.77 13.28
CA TYR A 61 -13.36 16.93 14.34
C TYR A 61 -12.69 17.18 15.69
N PHE A 62 -11.36 17.32 15.69
CA PHE A 62 -10.58 17.68 16.86
C PHE A 62 -10.93 19.09 17.38
N TYR A 63 -11.02 20.07 16.47
CA TYR A 63 -11.46 21.43 16.80
C TYR A 63 -12.85 21.44 17.46
N ALA A 64 -13.80 20.68 16.90
CA ALA A 64 -15.14 20.56 17.48
C ALA A 64 -15.10 19.93 18.87
N ASN A 65 -14.30 18.87 19.07
CA ASN A 65 -14.15 18.22 20.38
C ASN A 65 -13.64 19.17 21.46
N GLN A 66 -12.67 20.01 21.13
CA GLN A 66 -12.08 21.01 22.02
C GLN A 66 -13.05 22.10 22.49
N TRP A 67 -14.15 22.33 21.73
CA TRP A 67 -15.20 23.28 22.10
C TRP A 67 -16.32 22.66 22.93
N THR A 68 -16.32 21.34 23.12
CA THR A 68 -17.30 20.67 23.99
C THR A 68 -16.85 20.71 25.45
N SER A 69 -17.78 20.44 26.38
CA SER A 69 -17.54 20.45 27.83
C SER A 69 -16.48 19.44 28.31
N SER A 70 -16.08 18.48 27.46
CA SER A 70 -14.94 17.59 27.68
C SER A 70 -13.88 17.89 26.60
N SER A 71 -13.14 18.97 26.81
CA SER A 71 -12.03 19.38 25.94
C SER A 71 -10.86 18.40 26.07
N SER A 72 -11.01 17.22 25.47
CA SER A 72 -9.95 16.22 25.43
C SER A 72 -8.89 16.66 24.44
N ASN A 73 -7.63 16.68 24.87
CA ASN A 73 -6.50 16.94 23.99
C ASN A 73 -6.18 15.74 23.08
N THR A 74 -7.00 14.69 23.09
CA THR A 74 -6.84 13.52 22.25
C THR A 74 -8.19 13.06 21.73
N ILE A 75 -8.26 12.79 20.44
CA ILE A 75 -9.36 12.06 19.81
C ILE A 75 -8.83 10.75 19.25
N THR A 76 -9.66 9.72 19.29
CA THR A 76 -9.40 8.45 18.63
C THR A 76 -10.69 7.95 18.03
N TYR A 77 -10.66 7.62 16.75
CA TYR A 77 -11.80 7.00 16.07
C TYR A 77 -11.30 6.07 14.97
N THR A 78 -12.14 5.08 14.64
CA THR A 78 -11.85 4.12 13.57
C THR A 78 -12.88 4.31 12.47
N GLN A 79 -12.42 4.36 11.23
CA GLN A 79 -13.26 4.39 10.04
C GLN A 79 -12.88 3.23 9.14
N THR A 80 -13.87 2.48 8.65
CA THR A 80 -13.63 1.39 7.71
C THR A 80 -13.90 1.89 6.30
N LEU A 81 -12.90 1.80 5.43
CA LEU A 81 -12.98 2.14 4.01
C LEU A 81 -12.57 0.90 3.21
N ASP A 82 -13.43 0.48 2.28
CA ASP A 82 -13.17 -0.68 1.41
C ASP A 82 -12.76 -1.97 2.18
N GLY A 83 -13.36 -2.20 3.35
CA GLY A 83 -13.07 -3.36 4.20
C GLY A 83 -11.79 -3.26 5.05
N ILE A 84 -11.04 -2.16 4.96
CA ILE A 84 -9.84 -1.89 5.76
C ILE A 84 -10.18 -0.86 6.83
N SER A 85 -9.80 -1.15 8.08
CA SER A 85 -10.05 -0.26 9.21
C SER A 85 -8.88 0.69 9.41
N PHE A 86 -9.14 1.98 9.21
CA PHE A 86 -8.20 3.06 9.50
C PHE A 86 -8.48 3.60 10.89
N THR A 87 -7.48 3.57 11.77
CA THR A 87 -7.55 4.17 13.10
C THR A 87 -6.84 5.51 13.08
N VAL A 88 -7.58 6.56 13.37
CA VAL A 88 -7.09 7.94 13.43
C VAL A 88 -6.92 8.33 14.89
N VAL A 89 -5.72 8.80 15.23
CA VAL A 89 -5.38 9.36 16.53
C VAL A 89 -4.87 10.77 16.30
N ALA A 90 -5.56 11.77 16.85
CA ALA A 90 -5.07 13.14 16.86
C ALA A 90 -4.87 13.63 18.29
N ASN A 91 -3.75 14.29 18.54
CA ASN A 91 -3.34 14.78 19.85
C ASN A 91 -2.74 16.18 19.75
N ILE A 92 -3.10 17.07 20.68
CA ILE A 92 -2.42 18.34 20.90
C ILE A 92 -1.56 18.26 22.15
N ILE A 93 -0.26 18.55 21.97
CA ILE A 93 0.70 18.65 23.07
C ILE A 93 0.60 20.05 23.67
N GLY A 94 -0.22 20.24 24.70
CA GLY A 94 -0.35 21.53 25.38
C GLY A 94 -1.71 21.75 26.06
N PRO A 95 -2.04 23.00 26.45
CA PRO A 95 -3.29 23.34 27.14
C PRO A 95 -4.54 23.33 26.22
N GLY A 96 -4.47 22.74 25.03
CA GLY A 96 -5.54 22.74 24.02
C GLY A 96 -5.50 23.94 23.07
N LEU A 97 -6.52 24.07 22.22
CA LEU A 97 -6.59 25.10 21.16
C LEU A 97 -6.82 26.53 21.69
N ALA A 98 -7.19 26.68 22.95
CA ALA A 98 -7.40 27.98 23.62
C ALA A 98 -6.12 28.56 24.24
N GLY A 99 -4.99 27.84 24.19
CA GLY A 99 -3.72 28.29 24.74
C GLY A 99 -3.00 29.30 23.85
N TYR A 100 -2.27 30.24 24.47
CA TYR A 100 -1.43 31.22 23.78
C TYR A 100 -0.12 30.64 23.19
N ASN A 101 0.09 29.33 23.30
CA ASN A 101 1.28 28.65 22.81
C ASN A 101 0.96 27.89 21.53
N THR A 102 1.89 27.91 20.56
CA THR A 102 1.87 27.01 19.39
C THR A 102 2.03 25.57 19.87
N SER A 103 0.90 24.93 20.20
CA SER A 103 0.88 23.52 20.58
C SER A 103 0.94 22.69 19.30
N GLY A 104 1.89 21.76 19.22
CA GLY A 104 2.01 20.88 18.06
C GLY A 104 0.79 19.97 17.98
N LEU A 105 0.09 19.98 16.84
CA LEU A 105 -0.93 18.99 16.50
C LEU A 105 -0.23 17.79 15.85
N ASN A 106 -0.38 16.62 16.45
CA ASN A 106 0.06 15.36 15.89
C ASN A 106 -1.17 14.56 15.46
N ILE A 107 -1.21 14.14 14.19
CA ILE A 107 -2.23 13.25 13.66
C ILE A 107 -1.51 12.03 13.10
N SER A 108 -1.92 10.85 13.57
CA SER A 108 -1.44 9.56 13.09
C SER A 108 -2.63 8.75 12.59
N VAL A 109 -2.45 8.09 11.45
CA VAL A 109 -3.44 7.18 10.88
C VAL A 109 -2.76 5.84 10.63
N THR A 110 -3.35 4.77 11.16
CA THR A 110 -2.85 3.39 10.99
C THR A 110 -3.91 2.53 10.30
N TYR A 111 -3.47 1.66 9.39
CA TYR A 111 -4.30 0.71 8.63
C TYR A 111 -3.58 -0.64 8.49
#